data_AF-A0A432ZM30-F1
#
_entry.id   AF-A0A432ZM30-F1
#
_cell.length_a   1.000
_cell.length_b   1.000
_cell.length_c   1.000
_cell.angle_alpha   90.00
_cell.angle_beta   90.00
_cell.angle_gamma   90.00
#
_symmetry.space_group_name_H-M   'P 1'
#
loop_
_entity.id
_entity.type
_entity.pdbx_description
1 polymer ?
#
loop_
_entity_poly.entity_id
_entity_poly.type
_entity_poly.pdbx_seq_one_letter_code
_entity_poly.pdbx_strand_id
1 'polypeptide(L)'
;MELVKNTFDDRVSEIETFFELVAKLEVATGEGAANFQVSGLTYNIKPEQQKIMYSSIYLLLYNLVESTISTLIEAVERHSVSGINNDLKKLTVHMRSLYVKAITCPSEPLSYEKRLEKALELFEQVSKIKPVTMTIPPGGGGNWDTTEIKKFSKSLGIDLKPSRSLSTKVNKPFKNDKGPIRLVKELRNKLAHGSISFTECGSDVVSSDFRELIDIVKAYLTFVINEYEKFLTEKRFMAS
;
A
#
# COMPACT_ATOMS: atom_id res chain seq x y z
N MET A 1 -0.46 16.69 0.61
CA MET A 1 0.32 15.64 1.32
C MET A 1 -0.21 15.34 2.70
N GLU A 2 -0.80 16.31 3.41
CA GLU A 2 -1.39 16.11 4.75
C GLU A 2 -2.35 14.91 4.83
N LEU A 3 -3.32 14.79 3.92
CA LEU A 3 -4.22 13.63 3.88
C LEU A 3 -3.47 12.28 3.82
N VAL A 4 -2.41 12.17 2.99
CA VAL A 4 -1.61 10.95 2.86
C VAL A 4 -0.95 10.61 4.20
N LYS A 5 -0.34 11.61 4.86
CA LYS A 5 0.36 11.43 6.13
C LYS A 5 -0.62 11.05 7.24
N ASN A 6 -1.75 11.75 7.36
CA ASN A 6 -2.77 11.44 8.36
C ASN A 6 -3.33 10.03 8.16
N THR A 7 -3.69 9.64 6.92
CA THR A 7 -4.16 8.27 6.64
C THR A 7 -3.10 7.22 6.96
N PHE A 8 -1.83 7.48 6.65
CA PHE A 8 -0.73 6.59 7.00
C PHE A 8 -0.57 6.45 8.53
N ASP A 9 -0.56 7.57 9.25
CA ASP A 9 -0.38 7.62 10.71
C ASP A 9 -1.57 6.96 11.44
N ASP A 10 -2.80 7.18 10.98
CA ASP A 10 -4.00 6.52 11.52
C ASP A 10 -3.90 4.99 11.38
N ARG A 11 -3.52 4.50 10.20
CA ARG A 11 -3.35 3.05 9.95
C ARG A 11 -2.19 2.45 10.74
N VAL A 12 -1.10 3.20 10.91
CA VAL A 12 0.00 2.81 11.79
C VAL A 12 -0.48 2.72 13.23
N SER A 13 -1.27 3.67 13.71
CA SER A 13 -1.83 3.67 15.07
C SER A 13 -2.73 2.46 15.32
N GLU A 14 -3.59 2.09 14.34
CA GLU A 14 -4.40 0.88 14.39
C GLU A 14 -3.54 -0.39 14.50
N ILE A 15 -2.48 -0.49 13.70
CA ILE A 15 -1.54 -1.62 13.72
C ILE A 15 -0.81 -1.71 15.06
N GLU A 16 -0.28 -0.60 15.55
CA GLU A 16 0.47 -0.57 16.82
C GLU A 16 -0.43 -0.91 18.00
N THR A 17 -1.67 -0.40 18.02
CA THR A 17 -2.67 -0.73 19.05
C THR A 17 -2.99 -2.22 19.06
N PHE A 18 -3.23 -2.82 17.89
CA PHE A 18 -3.52 -4.24 17.79
C PHE A 18 -2.30 -5.10 18.11
N PHE A 19 -1.10 -4.69 17.66
CA PHE A 19 0.15 -5.38 17.94
C PHE A 19 0.47 -5.37 19.45
N GLU A 20 0.22 -4.27 20.17
CA GLU A 20 0.41 -4.21 21.62
C GLU A 20 -0.40 -5.31 22.30
N LEU A 21 -1.70 -5.44 21.98
CA LEU A 21 -2.56 -6.49 22.52
C LEU A 21 -1.96 -7.87 22.25
N VAL A 22 -1.64 -8.17 21.00
CA VAL A 22 -1.13 -9.48 20.58
C VAL A 22 0.20 -9.82 21.28
N ALA A 23 1.11 -8.85 21.38
CA ALA A 23 2.40 -9.03 22.05
C ALA A 23 2.24 -9.32 23.54
N LYS A 24 1.33 -8.62 24.25
CA LYS A 24 1.07 -8.89 25.67
C LYS A 24 0.44 -10.27 25.89
N LEU A 25 -0.43 -10.70 24.98
CA LEU A 25 -1.01 -12.05 25.04
C LEU A 25 0.03 -13.15 24.84
N GLU A 26 1.08 -12.91 24.04
CA GLU A 26 2.20 -13.85 23.91
C GLU A 26 2.91 -14.09 25.24
N VAL A 27 3.27 -13.01 25.91
CA VAL A 27 3.98 -13.04 27.19
C VAL A 27 3.12 -13.75 28.24
N ALA A 28 1.85 -13.35 28.37
CA ALA A 28 0.92 -13.96 29.32
C ALA A 28 0.68 -15.46 29.07
N THR A 29 0.69 -15.89 27.81
CA THR A 29 0.56 -17.31 27.45
C THR A 29 1.82 -18.08 27.81
N GLY A 30 3.00 -17.49 27.60
CA GLY A 30 4.29 -18.07 27.95
C GLY A 30 4.54 -18.20 29.46
N GLU A 31 3.97 -17.31 30.27
CA GLU A 31 4.14 -17.28 31.74
C GLU A 31 3.26 -18.26 32.52
N GLY A 32 2.33 -18.98 31.87
CA GLY A 32 1.60 -20.08 32.50
C GLY A 32 0.09 -20.10 32.27
N ALA A 33 -0.50 -19.06 31.66
CA ALA A 33 -1.72 -19.07 30.84
C ALA A 33 -2.30 -17.65 30.76
N ALA A 34 -2.64 -17.20 29.54
CA ALA A 34 -3.36 -15.95 29.34
C ALA A 34 -4.84 -16.15 29.71
N ASN A 35 -5.20 -15.72 30.92
CA ASN A 35 -6.52 -15.97 31.50
C ASN A 35 -7.28 -14.67 31.78
N PHE A 36 -8.57 -14.63 31.43
CA PHE A 36 -9.50 -13.57 31.81
C PHE A 36 -10.48 -14.06 32.87
N GLN A 37 -10.80 -13.22 33.84
CA GLN A 37 -11.96 -13.46 34.73
C GLN A 37 -13.19 -12.81 34.11
N VAL A 38 -14.18 -13.62 33.74
CA VAL A 38 -15.45 -13.16 33.13
C VAL A 38 -16.60 -13.75 33.92
N SER A 39 -17.36 -12.90 34.61
CA SER A 39 -18.53 -13.31 35.41
C SER A 39 -18.24 -14.43 36.42
N GLY A 40 -17.05 -14.40 37.04
CA GLY A 40 -16.62 -15.42 38.01
C GLY A 40 -16.08 -16.71 37.39
N LEU A 41 -15.99 -16.81 36.07
CA LEU A 41 -15.37 -17.91 35.35
C LEU A 41 -14.00 -17.50 34.80
N THR A 42 -13.05 -18.43 34.86
CA THR A 42 -11.74 -18.25 34.23
C THR A 42 -11.83 -18.68 32.76
N TYR A 43 -11.56 -17.74 31.85
CA TYR A 43 -11.46 -18.00 30.42
C TYR A 43 -9.99 -18.04 30.00
N ASN A 44 -9.54 -19.19 29.51
CA ASN A 44 -8.18 -19.36 29.02
C ASN A 44 -8.16 -19.07 27.50
N ILE A 45 -7.29 -18.15 27.08
CA ILE A 45 -7.08 -17.89 25.67
C ILE A 45 -6.48 -19.14 25.03
N LYS A 46 -7.12 -19.63 23.97
CA LYS A 46 -6.66 -20.79 23.24
C LYS A 46 -5.48 -20.41 22.33
N PRO A 47 -4.48 -21.28 22.14
CA PRO A 47 -3.40 -21.04 21.19
C PRO A 47 -3.92 -20.72 19.77
N GLU A 48 -5.02 -21.35 19.35
CA GLU A 48 -5.67 -21.07 18.06
C GLU A 48 -6.16 -19.61 17.95
N GLN A 49 -6.73 -19.04 19.01
CA GLN A 49 -7.18 -17.65 19.03
C GLN A 49 -5.99 -16.71 18.88
N GLN A 50 -4.88 -17.02 19.56
CA GLN A 50 -3.65 -16.26 19.44
C GLN A 50 -3.10 -16.28 18.01
N LYS A 51 -3.03 -17.46 17.38
CA LYS A 51 -2.63 -17.62 15.97
C LYS A 51 -3.53 -16.83 15.02
N ILE A 52 -4.84 -16.82 15.26
CA ILE A 52 -5.79 -16.05 14.46
C ILE A 52 -5.48 -14.55 14.57
N MET A 53 -5.22 -14.06 15.79
CA MET A 53 -4.86 -12.65 16.00
C MET A 53 -3.55 -12.26 15.32
N TYR A 54 -2.50 -13.08 15.41
CA TYR A 54 -1.24 -12.84 14.68
C TYR A 54 -1.45 -12.71 13.18
N SER A 55 -2.21 -13.63 12.59
CA SER A 55 -2.47 -13.65 11.15
C SER A 55 -3.18 -12.38 10.66
N SER A 56 -4.02 -11.77 11.49
CA SER A 56 -4.68 -10.51 11.17
C SER A 56 -3.69 -9.35 11.00
N ILE A 57 -2.50 -9.39 11.61
CA ILE A 57 -1.47 -8.36 11.42
C ILE A 57 -1.03 -8.30 9.95
N TYR A 58 -0.93 -9.42 9.24
CA TYR A 58 -0.61 -9.42 7.81
C TYR A 58 -1.66 -8.66 6.98
N LEU A 59 -2.93 -8.76 7.36
CA LEU A 59 -4.01 -8.02 6.68
C LEU A 59 -3.90 -6.52 6.94
N LEU A 60 -3.66 -6.12 8.19
CA LEU A 60 -3.48 -4.72 8.55
C LEU A 60 -2.25 -4.11 7.86
N LEU A 61 -1.12 -4.83 7.84
CA LEU A 61 0.09 -4.40 7.15
C LEU A 61 -0.13 -4.26 5.63
N TYR A 62 -0.88 -5.17 5.03
CA TYR A 62 -1.19 -5.07 3.61
C TYR A 62 -2.11 -3.87 3.32
N ASN A 63 -3.12 -3.67 4.16
CA ASN A 63 -4.01 -2.52 4.06
C ASN A 63 -3.23 -1.20 4.21
N LEU A 64 -2.24 -1.12 5.10
CA LEU A 64 -1.35 0.02 5.21
C LEU A 64 -0.60 0.28 3.89
N VAL A 65 -0.02 -0.76 3.26
CA VAL A 65 0.66 -0.63 1.96
C VAL A 65 -0.30 -0.14 0.89
N GLU A 66 -1.46 -0.79 0.75
CA GLU A 66 -2.42 -0.50 -0.31
C GLU A 66 -3.05 0.88 -0.17
N SER A 67 -3.48 1.26 1.04
CA SER A 67 -4.03 2.59 1.32
C SER A 67 -2.99 3.68 1.07
N THR A 68 -1.76 3.50 1.54
CA THR A 68 -0.68 4.48 1.32
C THR A 68 -0.44 4.74 -0.16
N ILE A 69 -0.28 3.68 -0.96
CA ILE A 69 -0.02 3.83 -2.39
C ILE A 69 -1.24 4.44 -3.11
N SER A 70 -2.46 4.04 -2.76
CA SER A 70 -3.68 4.57 -3.37
C SER A 70 -3.84 6.07 -3.08
N THR A 71 -3.68 6.50 -1.82
CA THR A 71 -3.77 7.92 -1.46
C THR A 71 -2.62 8.74 -2.06
N LEU A 72 -1.44 8.14 -2.26
CA LEU A 72 -0.34 8.77 -3.00
C LEU A 72 -0.68 8.99 -4.48
N ILE A 73 -1.29 8.02 -5.14
CA ILE A 73 -1.75 8.15 -6.53
C ILE A 73 -2.75 9.30 -6.66
N GLU A 74 -3.76 9.32 -5.80
CA GLU A 74 -4.75 10.41 -5.77
C GLU A 74 -4.10 11.78 -5.50
N ALA A 75 -3.07 11.82 -4.62
CA ALA A 75 -2.33 13.05 -4.38
C ALA A 75 -1.63 13.53 -5.66
N VAL A 76 -1.02 12.63 -6.43
CA VAL A 76 -0.43 12.98 -7.73
C VAL A 76 -1.48 13.49 -8.70
N GLU A 77 -2.63 12.81 -8.80
CA GLU A 77 -3.73 13.23 -9.66
C GLU A 77 -4.20 14.65 -9.36
N ARG A 78 -4.53 14.93 -8.11
CA ARG A 78 -5.02 16.24 -7.66
C ARG A 78 -4.00 17.36 -7.90
N HIS A 79 -2.74 17.16 -7.53
CA HIS A 79 -1.70 18.19 -7.70
C HIS A 79 -1.39 18.43 -9.18
N SER A 80 -1.41 17.38 -9.99
CA SER A 80 -1.17 17.51 -11.43
C SER A 80 -2.28 18.31 -12.12
N VAL A 81 -3.55 17.98 -11.86
CA VAL A 81 -4.70 18.71 -12.43
C VAL A 81 -4.69 20.18 -11.99
N SER A 82 -4.49 20.43 -10.69
CA SER A 82 -4.42 21.80 -10.15
C SER A 82 -3.24 22.59 -10.72
N GLY A 83 -2.06 21.97 -10.85
CA GLY A 83 -0.84 22.66 -11.29
C GLY A 83 -0.82 23.04 -12.76
N ILE A 84 -1.48 22.28 -13.65
CA ILE A 84 -1.44 22.56 -15.10
C ILE A 84 -2.44 23.62 -15.56
N ASN A 85 -3.45 23.95 -14.74
CA ASN A 85 -4.52 24.87 -15.10
C ASN A 85 -5.18 24.52 -16.46
N ASN A 86 -5.69 23.28 -16.57
CA ASN A 86 -6.32 22.72 -17.76
C ASN A 86 -5.45 22.63 -19.03
N ASP A 87 -4.13 22.77 -18.93
CA ASP A 87 -3.23 22.60 -20.07
C ASP A 87 -2.42 21.31 -19.98
N LEU A 88 -2.93 20.23 -20.59
CA LEU A 88 -2.27 18.92 -20.63
C LEU A 88 -0.85 18.97 -21.24
N LYS A 89 -0.52 19.99 -22.03
CA LYS A 89 0.85 20.14 -22.59
C LYS A 89 1.88 20.45 -21.51
N LYS A 90 1.46 21.02 -20.38
CA LYS A 90 2.33 21.28 -19.23
C LYS A 90 2.69 20.05 -18.43
N LEU A 91 2.05 18.90 -18.67
CA LEU A 91 2.47 17.64 -18.05
C LEU A 91 3.74 17.10 -18.70
N THR A 92 4.58 16.42 -17.92
CA THR A 92 5.70 15.65 -18.48
C THR A 92 5.21 14.54 -19.42
N VAL A 93 6.11 14.05 -20.28
CA VAL A 93 5.80 12.91 -21.16
C VAL A 93 5.40 11.67 -20.35
N HIS A 94 6.02 11.44 -19.19
CA HIS A 94 5.66 10.34 -18.28
C HIS A 94 4.19 10.45 -17.83
N MET A 95 3.79 11.61 -17.31
CA MET A 95 2.43 11.85 -16.84
C MET A 95 1.40 11.77 -17.97
N ARG A 96 1.68 12.37 -19.14
CA ARG A 96 0.81 12.23 -20.32
C ARG A 96 0.67 10.78 -20.76
N SER A 97 1.76 10.01 -20.75
CA SER A 97 1.73 8.59 -21.13
C SER A 97 0.86 7.77 -20.18
N LEU A 98 0.94 8.02 -18.88
CA LEU A 98 0.09 7.35 -17.90
C LEU A 98 -1.39 7.71 -18.07
N TYR A 99 -1.67 8.99 -18.30
CA TYR A 99 -3.03 9.44 -18.55
C TYR A 99 -3.63 8.79 -19.82
N VAL A 100 -2.88 8.75 -20.92
CA VAL A 100 -3.31 8.06 -22.15
C VAL A 100 -3.45 6.55 -21.92
N LYS A 101 -2.55 5.92 -21.15
CA LYS A 101 -2.66 4.49 -20.81
C LYS A 101 -3.96 4.15 -20.07
N ALA A 102 -4.48 5.06 -19.23
CA ALA A 102 -5.77 4.90 -18.56
C ALA A 102 -6.95 4.74 -19.54
N ILE A 103 -6.78 5.22 -20.77
CA ILE A 103 -7.76 5.20 -21.86
C ILE A 103 -7.51 3.99 -22.76
N THR A 104 -6.25 3.73 -23.12
CA THR A 104 -5.89 2.71 -24.13
C THR A 104 -5.72 1.30 -23.56
N CYS A 105 -5.31 1.19 -22.29
CA CYS A 105 -5.01 -0.09 -21.63
C CYS A 105 -5.60 -0.09 -20.20
N PRO A 106 -6.93 -0.10 -20.09
CA PRO A 106 -7.62 -0.16 -18.81
C PRO A 106 -7.30 -1.47 -18.08
N SER A 107 -7.29 -1.41 -16.74
CA SER A 107 -7.05 -2.57 -15.86
C SER A 107 -8.10 -3.67 -16.01
N GLU A 108 -9.30 -3.31 -16.44
CA GLU A 108 -10.36 -4.24 -16.84
C GLU A 108 -10.62 -4.10 -18.34
N PRO A 109 -10.99 -5.18 -19.05
CA PRO A 109 -11.29 -5.10 -20.47
C PRO A 109 -12.49 -4.16 -20.71
N LEU A 110 -12.21 -2.91 -21.07
CA LEU A 110 -13.24 -1.97 -21.51
C LEU A 110 -13.78 -2.42 -22.87
N SER A 111 -15.10 -2.36 -23.01
CA SER A 111 -15.77 -2.46 -24.31
C SER A 111 -15.28 -1.38 -25.27
N TYR A 112 -15.52 -1.57 -26.55
CA TYR A 112 -15.17 -0.60 -27.58
C TYR A 112 -15.81 0.77 -27.31
N GLU A 113 -17.06 0.78 -26.86
CA GLU A 113 -17.86 1.98 -26.55
C GLU A 113 -17.21 2.79 -25.43
N LYS A 114 -16.83 2.15 -24.32
CA LYS A 114 -16.17 2.84 -23.20
C LYS A 114 -14.80 3.40 -23.58
N ARG A 115 -14.08 2.75 -24.50
CA ARG A 115 -12.81 3.28 -25.03
C ARG A 115 -13.05 4.52 -25.88
N LEU A 116 -14.09 4.50 -26.73
CA LEU A 116 -14.50 5.64 -27.53
C LEU A 116 -14.93 6.83 -26.65
N GLU A 117 -15.75 6.58 -25.63
CA GLU A 117 -16.17 7.62 -24.66
C GLU A 117 -14.97 8.31 -24.00
N LYS A 118 -14.01 7.52 -23.49
CA LYS A 118 -12.78 8.08 -22.89
C LYS A 118 -11.90 8.83 -23.90
N ALA A 119 -11.86 8.38 -25.15
CA ALA A 119 -11.12 9.08 -26.20
C ALA A 119 -11.77 10.42 -26.57
N LEU A 120 -13.10 10.47 -26.62
CA LEU A 120 -13.86 11.71 -26.81
C LEU A 120 -13.67 12.66 -25.63
N GLU A 121 -13.69 12.16 -24.39
CA GLU A 121 -13.41 12.97 -23.20
C GLU A 121 -12.00 13.61 -23.27
N LEU A 122 -10.98 12.82 -23.63
CA LEU A 122 -9.62 13.35 -23.84
C LEU A 122 -9.60 14.44 -24.91
N PHE A 123 -10.30 14.26 -26.03
CA PHE A 123 -10.38 15.26 -27.10
C PHE A 123 -11.03 16.56 -26.62
N GLU A 124 -12.13 16.48 -25.87
CA GLU A 124 -12.81 17.65 -25.30
C GLU A 124 -11.92 18.39 -24.30
N GLN A 125 -11.13 17.66 -23.50
CA GLN A 125 -10.19 18.26 -22.55
C GLN A 125 -9.01 18.95 -23.25
N VAL A 126 -8.42 18.31 -24.26
CA VAL A 126 -7.34 18.91 -25.07
C VAL A 126 -7.84 20.16 -25.81
N SER A 127 -9.10 20.13 -26.26
CA SER A 127 -9.78 21.26 -26.91
C SER A 127 -10.25 22.33 -25.93
N LYS A 128 -10.05 22.14 -24.62
CA LYS A 128 -10.48 23.03 -23.53
C LYS A 128 -12.00 23.25 -23.47
N ILE A 129 -12.77 22.31 -24.02
CA ILE A 129 -14.24 22.30 -23.95
C ILE A 129 -14.68 21.84 -22.57
N LYS A 130 -13.94 20.88 -21.98
CA LYS A 130 -14.15 20.38 -20.62
C LYS A 130 -12.92 20.58 -19.75
N PRO A 131 -13.08 20.76 -18.43
CA PRO A 131 -11.96 20.78 -17.50
C PRO A 131 -11.22 19.44 -17.51
N VAL A 132 -9.91 19.49 -17.30
CA VAL A 132 -9.07 18.30 -17.25
C VAL A 132 -9.38 17.51 -15.97
N THR A 133 -9.77 16.25 -16.16
CA THR A 133 -9.81 15.23 -15.11
C THR A 133 -8.71 14.21 -15.41
N MET A 134 -8.00 13.77 -14.38
CA MET A 134 -6.92 12.79 -14.55
C MET A 134 -7.11 11.64 -13.57
N THR A 135 -7.16 10.43 -14.12
CA THR A 135 -7.13 9.18 -13.37
C THR A 135 -5.97 8.34 -13.86
N ILE A 136 -5.07 8.02 -12.95
CA ILE A 136 -3.91 7.18 -13.19
C ILE A 136 -4.31 5.75 -12.80
N PRO A 137 -4.25 4.79 -13.74
CA PRO A 137 -4.63 3.43 -13.42
C PRO A 137 -3.69 2.88 -12.35
N PRO A 138 -4.21 2.29 -11.26
CA PRO A 138 -3.36 1.67 -10.26
C PRO A 138 -2.57 0.54 -10.92
N GLY A 139 -1.24 0.69 -10.96
CA GLY A 139 -0.35 -0.35 -11.47
C GLY A 139 -0.47 -1.63 -10.63
N GLY A 140 -0.31 -2.79 -11.26
CA GLY A 140 -0.25 -4.07 -10.53
C GLY A 140 -1.58 -4.58 -9.96
N GLY A 141 -2.73 -3.99 -10.33
CA GLY A 141 -4.06 -4.52 -9.99
C GLY A 141 -4.33 -4.62 -8.49
N GLY A 142 -3.83 -3.67 -7.69
CA GLY A 142 -3.96 -3.70 -6.23
C GLY A 142 -3.11 -4.77 -5.54
N ASN A 143 -2.11 -5.34 -6.22
CA ASN A 143 -1.17 -6.32 -5.66
C ASN A 143 0.21 -5.69 -5.39
N TRP A 144 0.22 -4.64 -4.58
CA TRP A 144 1.41 -3.87 -4.25
C TRP A 144 2.48 -4.69 -3.51
N ASP A 145 3.69 -4.65 -4.05
CA ASP A 145 4.93 -5.01 -3.38
C ASP A 145 6.03 -4.02 -3.77
N THR A 146 7.24 -4.20 -3.26
CA THR A 146 8.37 -3.30 -3.52
C THR A 146 8.72 -3.19 -5.00
N THR A 147 8.51 -4.26 -5.77
CA THR A 147 8.78 -4.30 -7.21
C THR A 147 7.71 -3.52 -7.97
N GLU A 148 6.45 -3.77 -7.68
CA GLU A 148 5.33 -3.07 -8.34
C GLU A 148 5.29 -1.59 -7.97
N ILE A 149 5.57 -1.23 -6.71
CA ILE A 149 5.71 0.16 -6.28
C ILE A 149 6.84 0.84 -7.06
N LYS A 150 8.03 0.23 -7.15
CA LYS A 150 9.16 0.81 -7.89
C LYS A 150 8.87 0.98 -9.38
N LYS A 151 8.24 -0.01 -10.02
CA LYS A 151 7.84 0.07 -11.44
C LYS A 151 6.84 1.21 -11.65
N PHE A 152 5.83 1.30 -10.80
CA PHE A 152 4.81 2.33 -10.88
C PHE A 152 5.39 3.72 -10.65
N SER A 153 6.19 3.93 -9.59
CA SER A 153 6.86 5.20 -9.33
C SER A 153 7.76 5.62 -10.51
N LYS A 154 8.50 4.68 -11.11
CA LYS A 154 9.30 4.97 -12.31
C LYS A 154 8.45 5.42 -13.49
N SER A 155 7.23 4.88 -13.64
CA SER A 155 6.31 5.31 -14.71
C SER A 155 5.80 6.74 -14.54
N LEU A 156 5.76 7.25 -13.30
CA LEU A 156 5.47 8.66 -12.98
C LEU A 156 6.70 9.58 -13.17
N GLY A 157 7.89 9.01 -13.34
CA GLY A 157 9.16 9.75 -13.35
C GLY A 157 9.81 9.90 -11.96
N ILE A 158 9.39 9.10 -10.97
CA ILE A 158 9.95 9.04 -9.62
C ILE A 158 10.92 7.85 -9.55
N ASP A 159 12.19 8.10 -9.23
CA ASP A 159 13.20 7.05 -9.10
C ASP A 159 13.45 6.73 -7.62
N LEU A 160 12.80 5.68 -7.12
CA LEU A 160 12.91 5.26 -5.72
C LEU A 160 14.27 4.64 -5.44
N LYS A 161 15.11 5.39 -4.71
CA LYS A 161 16.44 4.97 -4.22
C LYS A 161 16.50 4.97 -2.70
N PRO A 162 16.02 3.90 -2.03
CA PRO A 162 16.17 3.79 -0.58
C PRO A 162 17.65 3.74 -0.20
N SER A 163 17.96 4.14 1.03
CA SER A 163 19.31 3.98 1.59
C SER A 163 19.75 2.52 1.55
N ARG A 164 21.07 2.27 1.54
CA ARG A 164 21.61 0.90 1.52
C ARG A 164 21.05 0.06 2.67
N SER A 165 20.94 0.63 3.86
CA SER A 165 20.39 -0.06 5.04
C SER A 165 18.92 -0.45 4.86
N LEU A 166 18.08 0.47 4.36
CA LEU A 166 16.66 0.19 4.11
C LEU A 166 16.49 -0.81 2.97
N SER A 167 17.26 -0.67 1.89
CA SER A 167 17.26 -1.61 0.77
C SER A 167 17.63 -3.02 1.21
N THR A 168 18.64 -3.17 2.07
CA THR A 168 18.99 -4.48 2.63
C THR A 168 17.85 -5.05 3.46
N LYS A 169 17.24 -4.28 4.37
CA LYS A 169 16.13 -4.77 5.21
C LYS A 169 14.92 -5.22 4.38
N VAL A 170 14.56 -4.46 3.35
CA VAL A 170 13.37 -4.70 2.52
C VAL A 170 13.57 -5.87 1.54
N ASN A 171 14.81 -6.17 1.14
CA ASN A 171 15.10 -7.25 0.19
C ASN A 171 15.65 -8.52 0.85
N LYS A 172 16.14 -8.45 2.09
CA LYS A 172 16.61 -9.62 2.84
C LYS A 172 15.43 -10.60 2.99
N PRO A 173 15.64 -11.89 2.70
CA PRO A 173 14.67 -12.92 3.03
C PRO A 173 14.27 -12.86 4.50
N PHE A 174 12.96 -12.77 4.74
CA PHE A 174 12.37 -12.78 6.08
C PHE A 174 11.88 -14.18 6.41
N LYS A 175 10.94 -14.72 5.63
CA LYS A 175 10.43 -16.10 5.75
C LYS A 175 10.09 -16.64 4.36
N ASN A 176 10.23 -17.95 4.16
CA ASN A 176 9.97 -18.62 2.87
C ASN A 176 10.70 -17.97 1.68
N ASP A 177 11.96 -17.54 1.90
CA ASP A 177 12.81 -16.85 0.93
C ASP A 177 12.22 -15.53 0.35
N LYS A 178 11.28 -14.91 1.06
CA LYS A 178 10.60 -13.70 0.61
C LYS A 178 11.00 -12.50 1.45
N GLY A 179 11.19 -11.37 0.77
CA GLY A 179 11.32 -10.08 1.44
C GLY A 179 10.04 -9.70 2.20
N PRO A 180 10.13 -8.83 3.22
CA PRO A 180 9.03 -8.54 4.16
C PRO A 180 7.70 -8.13 3.49
N ILE A 181 7.73 -7.14 2.60
CA ILE A 181 6.51 -6.64 1.93
C ILE A 181 5.93 -7.67 0.96
N ARG A 182 6.79 -8.44 0.28
CA ARG A 182 6.34 -9.51 -0.61
C ARG A 182 5.67 -10.63 0.19
N LEU A 183 6.22 -10.97 1.35
CA LEU A 183 5.61 -11.94 2.26
C LEU A 183 4.21 -11.48 2.70
N VAL A 184 4.07 -10.22 3.14
CA VAL A 184 2.77 -9.64 3.55
C VAL A 184 1.74 -9.76 2.43
N LYS A 185 2.09 -9.35 1.21
CA LYS A 185 1.23 -9.47 0.02
C LYS A 185 0.79 -10.92 -0.22
N GLU A 186 1.74 -11.85 -0.25
CA GLU A 186 1.43 -13.24 -0.57
C GLU A 186 0.56 -13.91 0.50
N LEU A 187 0.81 -13.63 1.78
CA LEU A 187 -0.02 -14.13 2.88
C LEU A 187 -1.42 -13.52 2.86
N ARG A 188 -1.55 -12.21 2.61
CA ARG A 188 -2.84 -11.56 2.37
C ARG A 188 -3.61 -12.26 1.25
N ASN A 189 -2.96 -12.52 0.11
CA ASN A 189 -3.61 -13.17 -1.02
C ASN A 189 -4.05 -14.59 -0.69
N LYS A 190 -3.20 -15.39 -0.03
CA LYS A 190 -3.58 -16.75 0.38
C LYS A 190 -4.74 -16.76 1.36
N LEU A 191 -4.77 -15.83 2.33
CA LEU A 191 -5.89 -15.68 3.27
C LEU A 191 -7.18 -15.25 2.54
N ALA A 192 -7.10 -14.25 1.66
CA ALA A 192 -8.26 -13.72 0.94
C ALA A 192 -8.86 -14.72 -0.06
N HIS A 193 -8.03 -15.55 -0.69
CA HIS A 193 -8.49 -16.63 -1.57
C HIS A 193 -8.89 -17.91 -0.82
N GLY A 194 -8.79 -17.94 0.51
CA GLY A 194 -9.10 -19.12 1.32
C GLY A 194 -8.15 -20.29 1.09
N SER A 195 -6.96 -20.05 0.52
CA SER A 195 -5.96 -21.08 0.26
C SER A 195 -5.25 -21.55 1.53
N ILE A 196 -5.27 -20.71 2.58
CA ILE A 196 -4.82 -21.05 3.94
C ILE A 196 -5.80 -20.42 4.94
N SER A 197 -5.96 -21.05 6.09
CA SER A 197 -6.67 -20.52 7.25
C SER A 197 -5.80 -19.56 8.07
N PHE A 198 -6.43 -18.80 8.96
CA PHE A 198 -5.73 -17.90 9.88
C PHE A 198 -4.85 -18.66 10.90
N THR A 199 -5.25 -19.86 11.31
CA THR A 199 -4.43 -20.69 12.22
C THR A 199 -3.20 -21.25 11.51
N GLU A 200 -3.32 -21.65 10.24
CA GLU A 200 -2.17 -22.08 9.41
C GLU A 200 -1.22 -20.91 9.13
N CYS A 201 -1.74 -19.73 8.78
CA CYS A 201 -0.93 -18.54 8.53
C CYS A 201 -0.14 -18.08 9.76
N GLY A 202 -0.74 -18.21 10.95
CA GLY A 202 -0.18 -17.81 12.23
C GLY A 202 0.70 -18.88 12.86
N SER A 203 1.00 -19.96 12.15
CA SER A 203 1.90 -20.99 12.62
C SER A 203 3.37 -20.59 12.38
N ASP A 204 4.22 -20.91 13.36
CA ASP A 204 5.66 -20.64 13.35
C ASP A 204 6.03 -19.15 13.27
N VAL A 205 5.24 -18.27 13.87
CA VAL A 205 5.54 -16.84 14.00
C VAL A 205 5.45 -16.41 15.45
N VAL A 206 6.33 -15.48 15.84
CA VAL A 206 6.34 -14.88 17.18
C VAL A 206 6.17 -13.36 17.09
N SER A 207 5.83 -12.73 18.20
CA SER A 207 5.58 -11.28 18.29
C SER A 207 6.77 -10.45 17.82
N SER A 208 8.01 -10.91 18.06
CA SER A 208 9.22 -10.24 17.57
C SER A 208 9.31 -10.21 16.04
N ASP A 209 8.82 -11.24 15.35
CA ASP A 209 8.77 -11.27 13.89
C ASP A 209 7.84 -10.17 13.37
N PHE A 210 6.68 -10.02 14.00
CA PHE A 210 5.73 -8.96 13.63
C PHE A 210 6.26 -7.57 13.94
N ARG A 211 6.99 -7.37 15.04
CA ARG A 211 7.65 -6.09 15.33
C ARG A 211 8.61 -5.70 14.21
N GLU A 212 9.51 -6.62 13.83
CA GLU A 212 10.46 -6.37 12.74
C GLU A 212 9.74 -6.08 11.43
N LEU A 213 8.69 -6.86 11.12
CA LEU A 213 7.89 -6.68 9.91
C LEU A 213 7.18 -5.31 9.87
N ILE A 214 6.54 -4.91 10.97
CA ILE A 214 5.91 -3.60 11.15
C ILE A 214 6.94 -2.48 10.93
N ASP A 215 8.10 -2.57 11.55
CA ASP A 215 9.15 -1.55 11.44
C ASP A 215 9.69 -1.42 10.01
N ILE A 216 9.90 -2.53 9.31
CA ILE A 216 10.38 -2.52 7.92
C ILE A 216 9.33 -1.92 6.99
N VAL A 217 8.05 -2.33 7.12
CA VAL A 217 6.95 -1.81 6.29
C VAL A 217 6.78 -0.31 6.52
N LYS A 218 6.75 0.14 7.79
CA LYS A 218 6.66 1.56 8.14
C LYS A 218 7.82 2.36 7.54
N ALA A 219 9.06 1.93 7.78
CA ALA A 219 10.24 2.64 7.29
C ALA A 219 10.26 2.76 5.76
N TYR A 220 9.85 1.70 5.05
CA TYR A 220 9.78 1.72 3.59
C TYR A 220 8.68 2.67 3.09
N LEU A 221 7.48 2.62 3.65
CA LEU A 221 6.37 3.47 3.23
C LEU A 221 6.63 4.95 3.57
N THR A 222 7.22 5.26 4.72
CA THR A 222 7.68 6.62 5.04
C THR A 222 8.66 7.14 4.00
N PHE A 223 9.62 6.31 3.59
CA PHE A 223 10.54 6.65 2.49
C PHE A 223 9.79 6.95 1.18
N VAL A 224 8.84 6.10 0.79
CA VAL A 224 8.04 6.31 -0.43
C VAL A 224 7.23 7.60 -0.35
N ILE A 225 6.57 7.86 0.78
CA ILE A 225 5.80 9.09 1.02
C ILE A 225 6.69 10.32 0.83
N ASN A 226 7.91 10.31 1.38
CA ASN A 226 8.84 11.44 1.28
C ASN A 226 9.29 11.69 -0.18
N GLU A 227 9.56 10.64 -0.95
CA GLU A 227 9.92 10.80 -2.37
C GLU A 227 8.76 11.37 -3.21
N TYR A 228 7.53 10.97 -2.91
CA TYR A 228 6.33 11.53 -3.56
C TYR A 228 6.08 12.98 -3.12
N GLU A 229 6.24 13.30 -1.84
CA GLU A 229 6.13 14.68 -1.35
C GLU A 229 7.13 15.60 -2.04
N LYS A 230 8.37 15.15 -2.19
CA LYS A 230 9.41 15.87 -2.93
C LYS A 230 9.00 16.08 -4.39
N PHE A 231 8.57 15.03 -5.07
CA PHE A 231 8.10 15.09 -6.46
C PHE A 231 6.97 16.12 -6.66
N LEU A 232 6.01 16.16 -5.73
CA LEU A 232 4.87 17.08 -5.79
C LEU A 232 5.26 18.52 -5.45
N THR A 233 6.07 18.72 -4.41
CA THR A 233 6.52 20.04 -3.97
C THR A 233 7.38 20.73 -5.03
N GLU A 234 8.27 19.95 -5.68
CA GLU A 234 9.11 20.43 -6.78
C GLU A 234 8.36 20.51 -8.12
N LYS A 235 7.05 20.19 -8.15
CA LYS A 235 6.20 20.17 -9.35
C LYS A 235 6.80 19.36 -10.51
N ARG A 236 7.51 18.27 -10.21
CA ARG A 236 8.20 17.42 -11.21
C ARG A 236 7.25 16.68 -12.16
N PHE A 237 5.95 16.75 -11.91
CA PHE A 237 4.91 16.33 -12.85
C PHE A 237 4.72 17.30 -14.02
N MET A 238 5.25 18.52 -13.93
CA MET A 238 5.21 19.53 -14.99
C MET A 238 6.45 19.45 -15.90
N ALA A 239 6.25 19.65 -17.19
CA ALA A 239 7.33 19.88 -18.14
C ALA A 239 7.95 21.26 -17.88
N SER A 240 9.28 21.33 -17.98
CA SER A 240 10.06 22.58 -17.97
C SER A 240 9.67 23.53 -19.08
#